data_AF-A0A1B7NM99-F1
#
_entry.id   AF-A0A1B7NM99-F1
#
_cell.length_a   1.000
_cell.length_b   1.000
_cell.length_c   1.000
_cell.angle_alpha   90.00
_cell.angle_beta   90.00
_cell.angle_gamma   90.00
#
_symmetry.space_group_name_H-M   'P 1'
#
loop_
_entity.id
_entity.type
_entity.pdbx_description
1 polymer ?
#
loop_
_entity_poly.entity_id
_entity_poly.type
_entity_poly.pdbx_seq_one_letter_code
_entity_poly.pdbx_strand_id
1 'polypeptide(L)'
;VTDPAGARQYDKYTSSDEYSFTATRDGKYVYCFGNEAWSSNTKEVSFNVHGIVYVPESEAHTDPLETEVRRLSEELAQVKDEQSYIIVRERTHRNTAESTNNRVKWWSLFQLAIIMGEGIFQVWWLKRFFEVKRVV
;
A
#
# COMPACT_ATOMS: atom_id res chain seq x y z
N VAL A 1 -18.60 23.87 -34.57
CA VAL A 1 -19.48 23.86 -33.39
C VAL A 1 -20.82 23.29 -33.79
N THR A 2 -21.32 22.31 -33.04
CA THR A 2 -22.59 21.62 -33.29
C THR A 2 -23.49 21.74 -32.06
N ASP A 3 -24.78 21.97 -32.29
CA ASP A 3 -25.78 22.04 -31.22
C ASP A 3 -26.16 20.63 -30.69
N PRO A 4 -26.90 20.54 -29.58
CA PRO A 4 -27.33 19.25 -29.01
C PRO A 4 -28.25 18.44 -29.93
N ALA A 5 -28.90 19.06 -30.91
CA ALA A 5 -29.75 18.40 -31.91
C ALA A 5 -28.96 17.95 -33.15
N GLY A 6 -27.63 18.14 -33.17
CA GLY A 6 -26.76 17.74 -34.27
C GLY A 6 -26.66 18.77 -35.41
N ALA A 7 -27.25 19.97 -35.26
CA ALA A 7 -27.16 21.03 -36.26
C ALA A 7 -25.80 21.75 -36.15
N ARG A 8 -25.09 21.90 -37.28
CA ARG A 8 -23.82 22.64 -37.34
C ARG A 8 -24.09 24.15 -37.23
N GLN A 9 -23.60 24.77 -36.17
CA GLN A 9 -23.68 26.21 -35.92
C GLN A 9 -22.49 26.96 -36.51
N TYR A 10 -21.32 26.32 -36.55
CA TYR A 10 -20.09 26.94 -37.03
C TYR A 10 -19.14 25.91 -37.66
N ASP A 11 -18.62 26.24 -38.84
CA ASP A 11 -17.67 25.41 -39.59
C ASP A 11 -16.78 26.31 -40.46
N LYS A 12 -15.47 26.30 -40.23
CA LYS A 12 -14.51 27.17 -40.94
C LYS A 12 -13.09 26.61 -40.90
N TYR A 13 -12.36 26.81 -41.98
CA TYR A 13 -10.93 26.48 -42.10
C TYR A 13 -10.09 27.72 -41.85
N THR A 14 -9.48 27.82 -40.67
CA THR A 14 -8.66 28.97 -40.27
C THR A 14 -7.58 28.56 -39.27
N SER A 15 -6.51 29.35 -39.14
CA SER A 15 -5.44 29.13 -38.16
C SER A 15 -5.70 29.79 -36.82
N SER A 16 -6.53 30.84 -36.77
CA SER A 16 -6.95 31.54 -35.56
C SER A 16 -8.29 32.23 -35.84
N ASP A 17 -9.21 32.17 -34.87
CA ASP A 17 -10.52 32.83 -34.98
C ASP A 17 -11.17 32.96 -33.60
N GLU A 18 -12.13 33.87 -33.51
CA GLU A 18 -13.01 34.03 -32.36
C GLU A 18 -14.46 33.92 -32.81
N TYR A 19 -15.25 33.11 -32.11
CA TYR A 19 -16.65 32.89 -32.44
C TYR A 19 -17.51 32.93 -31.18
N SER A 20 -18.53 33.79 -31.18
CA SER A 20 -19.50 33.96 -30.11
C SER A 20 -20.89 33.61 -30.61
N PHE A 21 -21.62 32.81 -29.85
CA PHE A 21 -23.03 32.49 -30.11
C PHE A 21 -23.81 32.41 -28.81
N THR A 22 -25.13 32.59 -28.90
CA THR A 22 -26.04 32.39 -27.76
C THR A 22 -26.64 30.99 -27.84
N ALA A 23 -26.51 30.20 -26.77
CA ALA A 23 -27.13 28.89 -26.68
C ALA A 23 -28.65 29.04 -26.58
N THR A 24 -29.38 28.64 -27.62
CA THR A 24 -30.86 28.72 -27.67
C THR A 24 -31.53 27.48 -27.10
N ARG A 25 -30.77 26.39 -26.94
CA ARG A 25 -31.23 25.10 -26.44
C ARG A 25 -30.32 24.61 -25.33
N ASP A 26 -30.93 24.03 -24.31
CA ASP A 26 -30.21 23.35 -23.25
C ASP A 26 -29.63 22.02 -23.78
N GLY A 27 -28.40 21.72 -23.37
CA GLY A 27 -27.73 20.47 -23.72
C GLY A 27 -26.25 20.65 -24.07
N LYS A 28 -25.64 19.57 -24.56
CA LYS A 28 -24.22 19.52 -24.88
C LYS A 28 -23.93 20.10 -26.27
N TYR A 29 -23.16 21.17 -26.31
CA TYR A 29 -22.57 21.71 -27.54
C TYR A 29 -21.20 21.09 -27.78
N VAL A 30 -20.90 20.75 -29.03
CA VAL A 30 -19.65 20.04 -29.40
C VAL A 30 -18.77 20.93 -30.26
N TYR A 31 -17.51 21.09 -29.86
CA TYR A 31 -16.46 21.80 -30.60
C TYR A 31 -15.53 20.76 -31.22
N CYS A 32 -15.39 20.77 -32.55
CA CYS A 32 -14.55 19.84 -33.29
C CYS A 32 -13.46 20.61 -34.03
N PHE A 33 -12.22 20.13 -33.96
CA PHE A 33 -11.09 20.65 -34.73
C PHE A 33 -10.58 19.57 -35.67
N GLY A 34 -10.64 19.83 -36.97
CA GLY A 34 -10.19 18.90 -38.01
C GLY A 34 -8.77 19.23 -38.49
N ASN A 35 -7.93 18.20 -38.65
CA ASN A 35 -6.63 18.32 -39.31
C ASN A 35 -6.66 17.59 -40.66
N GLU A 36 -7.47 18.09 -41.58
CA GLU A 36 -7.73 17.44 -42.87
C GLU A 36 -6.75 17.84 -43.99
N ALA A 37 -5.74 18.67 -43.69
CA ALA A 37 -4.73 19.03 -44.67
C ALA A 37 -3.73 17.88 -44.91
N TRP A 38 -3.17 17.78 -46.13
CA TRP A 38 -2.08 16.85 -46.51
C TRP A 38 -0.73 17.15 -45.83
N SER A 39 -0.74 17.68 -44.61
CA SER A 39 0.45 17.79 -43.77
C SER A 39 0.42 16.67 -42.74
N SER A 40 1.32 15.70 -42.84
CA SER A 40 1.50 14.61 -41.86
C SER A 40 2.01 15.08 -40.48
N ASN A 41 1.93 16.38 -40.18
CA ASN A 41 2.34 16.96 -38.91
C ASN A 41 1.13 17.11 -37.98
N THR A 42 1.31 16.75 -36.71
CA THR A 42 0.36 17.02 -35.65
C THR A 42 0.19 18.54 -35.47
N LYS A 43 -1.05 19.01 -35.35
CA LYS A 43 -1.35 20.41 -35.03
C LYS A 43 -1.76 20.52 -33.57
N GLU A 44 -1.11 21.43 -32.84
CA GLU A 44 -1.52 21.81 -31.50
C GLU A 44 -2.55 22.93 -31.60
N VAL A 45 -3.68 22.80 -30.90
CA VAL A 45 -4.78 23.78 -30.93
C VAL A 45 -4.99 24.29 -29.51
N SER A 46 -4.69 25.58 -29.30
CA SER A 46 -5.05 26.29 -28.08
C SER A 46 -6.42 26.95 -28.28
N PHE A 47 -7.41 26.58 -27.48
CA PHE A 47 -8.74 27.19 -27.51
C PHE A 47 -9.16 27.59 -26.09
N ASN A 48 -9.90 28.69 -25.99
CA ASN A 48 -10.53 29.14 -24.75
C ASN A 48 -12.01 29.39 -25.01
N VAL A 49 -12.87 28.96 -24.09
CA VAL A 49 -14.32 29.15 -24.19
C VAL A 49 -14.74 30.12 -23.10
N HIS A 50 -15.11 31.33 -23.51
CA HIS A 50 -15.66 32.35 -22.63
C HIS A 50 -17.18 32.26 -22.62
N GLY A 51 -17.75 31.78 -21.52
CA GLY A 51 -19.19 31.67 -21.32
C GLY A 51 -19.45 30.98 -19.98
N ILE A 52 -20.38 31.51 -19.19
CA ILE A 52 -20.78 30.93 -17.90
C ILE A 52 -21.51 29.62 -18.16
N VAL A 53 -20.76 28.52 -18.30
CA VAL A 53 -21.28 27.17 -18.22
C VAL A 53 -21.19 26.78 -16.75
N TYR A 54 -22.33 26.67 -16.07
CA TYR A 54 -22.39 25.96 -14.79
C TYR A 54 -22.22 24.47 -15.09
N VAL A 55 -20.97 24.02 -15.28
CA VAL A 55 -20.62 22.64 -14.98
C VAL A 55 -20.15 22.67 -13.54
N PRO A 56 -20.97 22.26 -12.56
CA PRO A 56 -20.45 22.11 -11.21
C PRO A 56 -19.25 21.16 -11.28
N GLU A 57 -18.11 21.58 -10.74
CA GLU A 57 -16.87 20.80 -10.67
C GLU A 57 -17.07 19.43 -9.98
N SER A 58 -18.19 19.24 -9.29
CA SER A 58 -18.66 17.97 -8.73
C SER A 58 -19.17 16.95 -9.76
N GLU A 59 -19.27 17.29 -11.05
CA GLU A 59 -19.74 16.38 -12.12
C GLU A 59 -18.66 15.96 -13.13
N ALA A 60 -17.38 16.27 -12.87
CA ALA A 60 -16.32 15.37 -13.32
C ALA A 60 -16.32 14.19 -12.34
N HIS A 61 -17.12 13.15 -12.61
CA HIS A 61 -17.27 11.95 -11.77
C HIS A 61 -15.91 11.29 -11.45
N THR A 62 -15.19 11.76 -10.43
CA THR A 62 -14.45 10.87 -9.55
C THR A 62 -15.51 10.23 -8.67
N ASP A 63 -15.69 8.92 -8.81
CA ASP A 63 -16.64 8.15 -8.03
C ASP A 63 -16.46 8.54 -6.54
N PRO A 64 -17.51 8.94 -5.79
CA PRO A 64 -17.37 9.25 -4.36
C PRO A 64 -16.68 8.12 -3.59
N LEU A 65 -16.79 6.89 -4.08
CA LEU A 65 -16.02 5.75 -3.61
C LEU A 65 -14.49 5.92 -3.76
N GLU A 66 -14.01 6.44 -4.88
CA GLU A 66 -12.59 6.63 -5.17
C GLU A 66 -11.95 7.67 -4.25
N THR A 67 -12.71 8.71 -3.88
CA THR A 67 -12.27 9.74 -2.94
C THR A 67 -12.08 9.18 -1.53
N GLU A 68 -13.06 8.41 -1.04
CA GLU A 68 -12.98 7.75 0.26
C GLU A 68 -11.87 6.68 0.31
N VAL A 69 -11.71 5.91 -0.77
CA VAL A 69 -10.63 4.92 -0.90
C VAL A 69 -9.26 5.59 -0.87
N ARG A 70 -9.08 6.73 -1.54
CA ARG A 70 -7.82 7.46 -1.53
C ARG A 70 -7.48 7.99 -0.14
N ARG A 71 -8.47 8.54 0.56
CA ARG A 71 -8.32 8.98 1.95
C ARG A 71 -7.94 7.82 2.88
N LEU A 72 -8.63 6.68 2.78
CA LEU A 72 -8.33 5.50 3.59
C LEU A 72 -6.92 4.94 3.31
N SER A 73 -6.49 5.00 2.05
CA SER A 73 -5.15 4.58 1.64
C SER A 73 -4.05 5.47 2.25
N GLU A 74 -4.27 6.77 2.37
CA GLU A 74 -3.33 7.68 3.01
C GLU A 74 -3.22 7.42 4.52
N GLU A 75 -4.36 7.24 5.20
CA GLU A 75 -4.38 6.89 6.63
C GLU A 75 -3.70 5.53 6.90
N LEU A 76 -3.96 4.53 6.06
CA LEU A 76 -3.31 3.21 6.16
C LEU A 76 -1.81 3.27 5.87
N ALA A 77 -1.37 4.12 4.95
CA ALA A 77 0.05 4.30 4.66
C ALA A 77 0.79 4.84 5.90
N GLN A 78 0.18 5.76 6.64
CA GLN A 78 0.74 6.28 7.89
C GLN A 78 0.83 5.18 8.96
N VAL A 79 -0.23 4.41 9.17
CA VAL A 79 -0.23 3.29 10.15
C VAL A 79 0.80 2.22 9.79
N LYS A 80 0.96 1.92 8.50
CA LYS A 80 1.93 0.92 8.02
C LYS A 80 3.37 1.32 8.33
N ASP A 81 3.69 2.61 8.23
CA ASP A 81 5.02 3.13 8.55
C ASP A 81 5.34 2.98 10.04
N GLU A 82 4.37 3.29 10.91
CA GLU A 82 4.49 3.09 12.37
C GLU A 82 4.66 1.61 12.74
N GLN A 83 3.89 0.72 12.10
CA GLN A 83 4.03 -0.73 12.32
C GLN A 83 5.41 -1.24 11.90
N SER A 84 5.96 -0.73 10.80
CA SER A 84 7.31 -1.10 10.33
C SER A 84 8.36 -0.86 11.43
N TYR A 85 8.31 0.30 12.09
CA TYR A 85 9.19 0.63 13.21
C TYR A 85 9.01 -0.32 14.40
N ILE A 86 7.76 -0.62 14.78
CA ILE A 86 7.44 -1.52 15.90
C ILE A 86 7.99 -2.93 15.62
N ILE A 87 7.85 -3.45 14.39
CA ILE A 87 8.32 -4.78 14.01
C ILE A 87 9.85 -4.89 14.11
N VAL A 88 10.59 -3.87 13.67
CA VAL A 88 12.07 -3.87 13.77
C VAL A 88 12.52 -3.89 15.23
N ARG A 89 11.85 -3.11 16.09
CA ARG A 89 12.12 -3.08 17.52
C ARG A 89 11.81 -4.44 18.17
N GLU A 90 10.65 -5.03 17.87
CA GLU A 90 10.23 -6.35 18.37
C GLU A 90 11.24 -7.43 17.99
N ARG A 91 11.66 -7.50 16.71
CA ARG A 91 12.66 -8.48 16.26
C ARG A 91 13.96 -8.40 17.06
N THR A 92 14.41 -7.18 17.37
CA THR A 92 15.63 -6.95 18.14
C THR A 92 15.49 -7.41 19.60
N HIS A 93 14.38 -7.08 20.26
CA HIS A 93 14.09 -7.58 21.61
C HIS A 93 13.89 -9.10 21.65
N ARG A 94 13.23 -9.67 20.64
CA ARG A 94 12.95 -11.11 20.56
C ARG A 94 14.22 -11.93 20.43
N ASN A 95 15.14 -11.51 19.56
CA ASN A 95 16.44 -12.19 19.39
C ASN A 95 17.27 -12.19 20.70
N THR A 96 17.20 -11.11 21.47
CA THR A 96 17.89 -10.99 22.76
C THR A 96 17.27 -11.90 23.82
N ALA A 97 15.93 -11.96 23.87
CA ALA A 97 15.22 -12.85 24.79
C ALA A 97 15.44 -14.32 24.43
N GLU A 98 15.44 -14.67 23.15
CA GLU A 98 15.60 -16.04 22.67
C GLU A 98 17.01 -16.59 22.95
N SER A 99 18.06 -15.81 22.63
CA SER A 99 19.45 -16.22 22.88
C SER A 99 19.75 -16.39 24.37
N THR A 100 19.21 -15.53 25.23
CA THR A 100 19.34 -15.65 26.69
C THR A 100 18.60 -16.88 27.20
N ASN A 101 17.35 -17.07 26.78
CA ASN A 101 16.53 -18.20 27.18
C ASN A 101 17.16 -19.54 26.79
N ASN A 102 17.71 -19.65 25.57
CA ASN A 102 18.33 -20.89 25.11
C ASN A 102 19.58 -21.26 25.95
N ARG A 103 20.44 -20.28 26.25
CA ARG A 103 21.63 -20.50 27.09
C ARG A 103 21.26 -20.98 28.49
N VAL A 104 20.29 -20.32 29.12
CA VAL A 104 19.80 -20.69 30.46
C VAL A 104 19.18 -22.09 30.45
N LYS A 105 18.36 -22.41 29.44
CA LYS A 105 17.75 -23.74 29.29
C LYS A 105 18.79 -24.86 29.24
N TRP A 106 19.81 -24.73 28.38
CA TRP A 106 20.87 -25.74 28.26
C TRP A 106 21.66 -25.89 29.55
N TRP A 107 21.97 -24.78 30.23
CA TRP A 107 22.67 -24.83 31.51
C TRP A 107 21.85 -25.51 32.61
N SER A 108 20.55 -25.21 32.69
CA SER A 108 19.63 -25.86 33.62
C SER A 108 19.48 -27.37 33.37
N LEU A 109 19.39 -27.80 32.10
CA LEU A 109 19.34 -29.22 31.74
C LEU A 109 20.62 -29.96 32.11
N PHE A 110 21.79 -29.33 31.85
CA PHE A 110 23.08 -29.89 32.24
C PHE A 110 23.20 -30.06 33.75
N GLN A 111 22.81 -29.04 34.52
CA GLN A 111 22.81 -29.09 35.98
C GLN A 111 21.89 -30.20 36.51
N LEU A 112 20.69 -30.35 35.94
CA LEU A 112 19.76 -31.42 36.30
C LEU A 112 20.35 -32.81 36.02
N ALA A 113 21.02 -32.98 34.87
CA ALA A 113 21.68 -34.24 34.52
C ALA A 113 22.81 -34.59 35.50
N ILE A 114 23.61 -33.61 35.94
CA ILE A 114 24.65 -33.81 36.96
C ILE A 114 24.02 -34.29 38.27
N ILE A 115 22.97 -33.61 38.75
CA ILE A 115 22.31 -33.97 40.02
C ILE A 115 21.76 -35.41 39.96
N MET A 116 21.13 -35.79 38.85
CA MET A 116 20.67 -37.17 38.66
C MET A 116 21.83 -38.17 38.62
N GLY A 117 22.92 -37.82 37.94
CA GLY A 117 24.14 -38.64 37.87
C GLY A 117 24.76 -38.87 39.24
N GLU A 118 24.92 -37.82 40.04
CA GLU A 118 25.38 -37.90 41.43
C GLU A 118 24.46 -38.78 42.28
N GLY A 119 23.14 -38.65 42.14
CA GLY A 119 22.18 -39.51 42.86
C GLY A 119 22.33 -40.99 42.52
N ILE A 120 22.48 -41.33 41.23
CA ILE A 120 22.71 -42.71 40.78
C ILE A 120 24.06 -43.21 41.30
N PHE A 121 25.11 -42.39 41.19
CA PHE A 121 26.45 -42.73 41.64
C PHE A 121 26.48 -43.01 43.14
N GLN A 122 25.83 -42.18 43.96
CA GLN A 122 25.71 -42.36 45.40
C GLN A 122 25.05 -43.71 45.75
N VAL A 123 23.93 -44.05 45.09
CA VAL A 123 23.23 -45.33 45.34
C VAL A 123 24.08 -46.52 44.90
N TRP A 124 24.73 -46.43 43.74
CA TRP A 124 25.61 -47.48 43.24
C TRP A 124 26.81 -47.71 44.16
N TRP A 125 27.46 -46.63 44.60
CA TRP A 125 28.60 -46.67 45.50
C TRP A 125 28.23 -47.31 46.84
N LEU A 126 27.10 -46.91 47.44
CA LEU A 126 26.60 -47.51 48.67
C LEU A 126 26.32 -49.01 48.49
N LYS A 127 25.63 -49.41 47.41
CA LYS A 127 25.40 -50.85 47.12
C LYS A 127 26.71 -51.62 47.00
N ARG A 128 27.68 -51.10 46.24
CA ARG A 128 28.99 -51.72 46.04
C ARG A 128 29.78 -51.83 47.35
N PHE A 129 29.74 -50.80 48.19
CA PHE A 129 30.42 -50.80 49.50
C PHE A 129 29.88 -51.91 50.43
N PHE A 130 28.57 -52.16 50.43
CA PHE A 130 27.96 -53.22 51.23
C PHE A 130 28.12 -54.62 50.61
N GLU A 131 28.21 -54.72 49.28
CA GLU A 131 28.39 -56.00 48.58
C GLU A 131 29.82 -56.56 48.74
N VAL A 132 30.83 -55.71 48.93
CA VAL A 132 32.26 -56.11 49.00
C VAL A 132 32.71 -56.60 50.39
N LYS A 133 31.78 -56.99 51.29
CA LYS A 133 32.10 -57.63 52.58
C LYS A 133 31.62 -59.08 52.72
N ARG A 134 31.61 -59.85 51.62
CA ARG A 134 31.62 -61.32 51.70
C ARG A 134 33.03 -61.83 51.37
N VAL A 135 33.93 -61.74 52.35
CA VAL A 135 35.08 -62.63 52.45
C VAL A 135 34.61 -63.78 53.33
N VAL A 136 34.73 -65.01 52.80
CA VAL A 136 34.50 -66.28 53.52
C VAL A 136 35.41 -66.41 54.74
#